data_AF-C6HSM1-F1
#
_entry.id   AF-C6HSM1-F1
#
_cell.length_a   1.000
_cell.length_b   1.000
_cell.length_c   1.000
_cell.angle_alpha   90.00
_cell.angle_beta   90.00
_cell.angle_gamma   90.00
#
_symmetry.space_group_name_H-M   'P 1'
#
loop_
_entity.id
_entity.type
_entity.pdbx_description
1 polymer ?
#
loop_
_entity_poly.entity_id
_entity_poly.type
_entity_poly.pdbx_seq_one_letter_code
_entity_poly.pdbx_strand_id
1 'polypeptide(L)'
;MVKDAGVDGAVVTTTPGTHFALAELALEGGKYVIVERLFTPTHQEAHELVALSKCLIASAWDVDFAATSELVKNGALDRVAEFETHFDRHPPEMPTTVVHLFGLVKRTTSCVASQMENNDSGYEYVLTLLLHYDQILATTRGTVISPDEKHLRFWVRGDNGSLKRIAFPFGLAQLSIESTNEANPVPVMSRHPRRAAESRT
;
A
#
# COMPACT_ATOMS: atom_id res chain seq x y z
N MET A 1 28.16 -12.96 -10.61
CA MET A 1 27.04 -12.99 -9.66
C MET A 1 26.09 -14.16 -9.93
N VAL A 2 25.29 -14.18 -11.00
CA VAL A 2 24.34 -15.30 -11.25
C VAL A 2 24.97 -16.67 -11.44
N LYS A 3 26.21 -16.73 -11.96
CA LYS A 3 26.99 -17.98 -12.09
C LYS A 3 27.84 -18.31 -10.85
N ASP A 4 27.81 -17.45 -9.83
CA ASP A 4 28.60 -17.64 -8.61
C ASP A 4 27.90 -18.67 -7.73
N ALA A 5 28.59 -19.77 -7.41
CA ALA A 5 28.05 -20.82 -6.56
C ALA A 5 27.94 -20.38 -5.08
N GLY A 6 28.66 -19.34 -4.66
CA GLY A 6 28.61 -18.80 -3.30
C GLY A 6 27.47 -17.81 -3.05
N VAL A 7 26.62 -17.55 -4.05
CA VAL A 7 25.48 -16.61 -3.95
C VAL A 7 24.18 -17.41 -4.05
N ASP A 8 23.33 -17.33 -3.03
CA ASP A 8 22.05 -18.05 -3.00
C ASP A 8 20.87 -17.25 -3.57
N GLY A 9 20.99 -15.92 -3.64
CA GLY A 9 19.90 -15.04 -4.04
C GLY A 9 20.33 -13.68 -4.57
N ALA A 10 19.38 -12.96 -5.17
CA ALA A 10 19.55 -11.63 -5.72
C ALA A 10 18.37 -10.72 -5.32
N VAL A 11 18.67 -9.44 -5.14
CA VAL A 11 17.66 -8.38 -4.94
C VAL A 11 17.74 -7.44 -6.14
N VAL A 12 16.61 -7.27 -6.84
CA VAL A 12 16.50 -6.40 -8.01
C VAL A 12 15.83 -5.10 -7.59
N THR A 13 16.64 -4.04 -7.48
CA THR A 13 16.22 -2.67 -7.10
C THR A 13 16.56 -1.66 -8.20
N THR A 14 16.49 -2.10 -9.46
CA THR A 14 16.82 -1.29 -10.63
C THR A 14 15.58 -0.54 -11.14
N THR A 15 15.63 0.07 -12.32
CA THR A 15 14.42 0.69 -12.90
C THR A 15 13.41 -0.39 -13.32
N PRO A 16 12.09 -0.15 -13.21
CA PRO A 16 11.06 -1.17 -13.44
C PRO A 16 11.15 -1.90 -14.79
N GLY A 17 11.54 -1.19 -15.85
CA GLY A 17 11.72 -1.77 -17.18
C GLY A 17 12.82 -2.83 -17.29
N THR A 18 13.68 -2.97 -16.28
CA THR A 18 14.75 -3.97 -16.23
C THR A 18 14.45 -5.12 -15.28
N HIS A 19 13.37 -5.04 -14.50
CA HIS A 19 13.07 -6.02 -13.46
C HIS A 19 12.89 -7.43 -14.01
N PHE A 20 12.12 -7.58 -15.09
CA PHE A 20 11.83 -8.88 -15.69
C PHE A 20 13.11 -9.63 -16.10
N ALA A 21 13.89 -9.02 -17.00
CA ALA A 21 15.10 -9.66 -17.53
C ALA A 21 16.13 -10.00 -16.45
N LEU A 22 16.28 -9.15 -15.42
CA LEU A 22 17.21 -9.40 -14.31
C LEU A 22 16.70 -10.50 -13.37
N ALA A 23 15.40 -10.52 -13.09
CA ALA A 23 14.78 -11.54 -12.26
C ALA A 23 14.82 -12.91 -12.96
N GLU A 24 14.43 -12.98 -14.22
CA GLU A 24 14.48 -14.21 -15.03
C GLU A 24 15.89 -14.79 -15.05
N LEU A 25 16.89 -13.99 -15.39
CA LEU A 25 18.30 -14.42 -15.43
C LEU A 25 18.77 -14.99 -14.08
N ALA A 26 18.29 -14.43 -12.97
CA ALA A 26 18.64 -14.92 -11.63
C ALA A 26 17.89 -16.20 -11.26
N LEU A 27 16.62 -16.31 -11.61
CA LEU A 27 15.83 -17.52 -11.37
C LEU A 27 16.34 -18.71 -12.21
N GLU A 28 16.67 -18.49 -13.49
CA GLU A 28 17.28 -19.52 -14.35
C GLU A 28 18.66 -19.97 -13.83
N GLY A 29 19.39 -19.07 -13.17
CA GLY A 29 20.62 -19.38 -12.43
C GLY A 29 20.41 -20.14 -11.12
N GLY A 30 19.16 -20.52 -10.79
CA GLY A 30 18.79 -21.22 -9.57
C GLY A 30 18.86 -20.35 -8.31
N LYS A 31 18.77 -19.02 -8.44
CA LYS A 31 18.85 -18.08 -7.31
C LYS A 31 17.46 -17.70 -6.81
N TYR A 32 17.34 -17.45 -5.50
CA TYR A 32 16.16 -16.79 -4.96
C TYR A 32 16.14 -15.32 -5.38
N VAL A 33 14.99 -14.81 -5.82
CA VAL A 33 14.90 -13.41 -6.26
C VAL A 33 13.87 -12.65 -5.46
N ILE A 34 14.29 -11.48 -4.97
CA ILE A 34 13.42 -10.45 -4.42
C ILE A 34 13.44 -9.28 -5.41
N VAL A 35 12.26 -8.86 -5.89
CA VAL A 35 12.15 -7.73 -6.82
C VAL A 35 11.47 -6.56 -6.12
N GLU A 36 11.99 -5.36 -6.33
CA GLU A 36 11.38 -4.13 -5.84
C GLU A 36 9.95 -3.92 -6.40
N ARG A 37 9.19 -3.10 -5.69
CA ARG A 37 7.82 -2.73 -6.08
C ARG A 37 7.80 -2.06 -7.46
N LEU A 38 6.70 -2.28 -8.19
CA LEU A 38 6.62 -2.32 -9.67
C LEU A 38 7.29 -3.60 -10.21
N PHE A 39 6.75 -4.73 -9.76
CA PHE A 39 7.31 -6.07 -9.97
C PHE A 39 7.78 -6.31 -11.41
N THR A 40 6.90 -6.06 -12.37
CA THR A 40 7.18 -6.07 -13.81
C THR A 40 6.30 -5.01 -14.50
N PRO A 41 6.70 -4.50 -15.67
CA PRO A 41 5.88 -3.60 -16.48
C PRO A 41 4.54 -4.21 -16.90
N THR A 42 4.50 -5.52 -17.18
CA THR A 42 3.29 -6.21 -17.64
C THR A 42 2.89 -7.38 -16.73
N HIS A 43 1.59 -7.72 -16.72
CA HIS A 43 1.10 -8.89 -16.00
C HIS A 43 1.61 -10.21 -16.62
N GLN A 44 1.83 -10.25 -17.93
CA GLN A 44 2.38 -11.41 -18.64
C GLN A 44 3.76 -11.75 -18.10
N GLU A 45 4.67 -10.77 -18.06
CA GLU A 45 6.00 -10.92 -17.46
C GLU A 45 5.93 -11.36 -15.99
N ALA A 46 4.98 -10.81 -15.21
CA ALA A 46 4.79 -11.23 -13.82
C ALA A 46 4.42 -12.72 -13.74
N HIS A 47 3.51 -13.17 -14.61
CA HIS A 47 3.05 -14.55 -14.65
C HIS A 47 4.17 -15.51 -15.08
N GLU A 48 5.01 -15.11 -16.03
CA GLU A 48 6.18 -15.87 -16.46
C GLU A 48 7.18 -16.04 -15.31
N LEU A 49 7.53 -14.97 -14.59
CA LEU A 49 8.43 -15.06 -13.44
C LEU A 49 7.88 -15.96 -12.31
N VAL A 50 6.58 -15.87 -12.03
CA VAL A 50 5.93 -16.72 -11.02
C VAL A 50 5.91 -18.19 -11.43
N ALA A 51 5.85 -18.48 -12.74
CA ALA A 51 5.90 -19.84 -13.26
C ALA A 51 7.32 -20.45 -13.19
N LEU A 52 8.37 -19.63 -13.30
CA LEU A 52 9.77 -20.08 -13.27
C LEU A 52 10.17 -20.60 -11.89
N SER A 53 9.88 -19.87 -10.81
CA SER A 53 10.12 -20.33 -9.43
C SER A 53 9.48 -19.40 -8.38
N LYS A 54 9.84 -19.59 -7.09
CA LYS A 54 9.43 -18.66 -6.02
C LYS A 54 10.17 -17.33 -6.13
N CYS A 55 9.54 -16.37 -6.81
CA CYS A 55 9.91 -14.97 -6.79
C CYS A 55 9.11 -14.22 -5.71
N LEU A 56 9.78 -13.39 -4.90
CA LEU A 56 9.14 -12.56 -3.88
C LEU A 56 9.13 -11.10 -4.32
N ILE A 57 8.00 -10.43 -4.12
CA ILE A 57 7.90 -8.98 -4.29
C ILE A 57 8.29 -8.33 -2.97
N ALA A 58 9.26 -7.42 -2.99
CA ALA A 58 9.60 -6.61 -1.84
C ALA A 58 8.41 -5.68 -1.51
N SER A 59 7.69 -5.99 -0.43
CA SER A 59 6.71 -5.07 0.14
C SER A 59 7.42 -4.10 1.08
N ALA A 60 7.37 -2.81 0.78
CA ALA A 60 7.74 -1.79 1.76
C ALA A 60 6.82 -1.88 2.98
N TRP A 61 7.39 -1.76 4.18
CA TRP A 61 6.62 -1.71 5.42
C TRP A 61 5.96 -0.33 5.56
N ASP A 62 4.69 -0.22 5.16
CA ASP A 62 3.88 0.96 5.43
C ASP A 62 3.39 0.90 6.89
N VAL A 63 4.00 1.72 7.77
CA VAL A 63 3.69 1.78 9.21
C VAL A 63 2.24 2.20 9.45
N ASP A 64 1.72 3.14 8.65
CA ASP A 64 0.34 3.60 8.75
C ASP A 64 -0.61 2.49 8.36
N PHE A 65 -0.24 1.71 7.35
CA PHE A 65 -1.00 0.54 6.95
C PHE A 65 -0.97 -0.54 8.02
N ALA A 66 0.21 -0.87 8.57
CA ALA A 66 0.34 -1.93 9.56
C ALA A 66 -0.58 -1.70 10.78
N ALA A 67 -0.57 -0.48 11.32
CA ALA A 67 -1.43 -0.13 12.45
C ALA A 67 -2.93 -0.09 12.08
N THR A 68 -3.28 0.37 10.88
CA THR A 68 -4.67 0.36 10.40
C THR A 68 -5.17 -1.06 10.16
N SER A 69 -4.33 -1.91 9.57
CA SER A 69 -4.57 -3.32 9.30
C SER A 69 -4.80 -4.12 10.58
N GLU A 70 -4.00 -3.87 11.62
CA GLU A 70 -4.17 -4.47 12.93
C GLU A 70 -5.54 -4.13 13.55
N LEU A 71 -5.96 -2.86 13.50
CA LEU A 71 -7.25 -2.44 14.06
C LEU A 71 -8.44 -3.05 13.30
N VAL A 72 -8.36 -3.14 11.97
CA VAL A 72 -9.37 -3.83 11.15
C VAL A 72 -9.41 -5.32 11.49
N LYS A 73 -8.26 -6.00 11.53
CA LYS A 73 -8.17 -7.45 11.76
C LYS A 73 -8.61 -7.84 13.18
N ASN A 74 -8.41 -6.97 14.16
CA ASN A 74 -8.82 -7.21 15.55
C ASN A 74 -10.31 -6.88 15.81
N GLY A 75 -11.08 -6.53 14.78
CA GLY A 75 -12.52 -6.27 14.90
C GLY A 75 -12.86 -4.96 15.63
N ALA A 76 -11.94 -3.99 15.66
CA ALA A 76 -12.12 -2.74 16.40
C ALA A 76 -13.33 -1.91 15.93
N LEU A 77 -13.80 -2.12 14.71
CA LEU A 77 -14.97 -1.45 14.11
C LEU A 77 -16.13 -2.42 13.84
N ASP A 78 -16.08 -3.63 14.39
CA ASP A 78 -16.98 -4.74 14.04
C ASP A 78 -16.94 -5.02 12.52
N ARG A 79 -18.08 -5.20 11.86
CA ARG A 79 -18.15 -5.31 10.40
C ARG A 79 -17.76 -3.98 9.75
N VAL A 80 -16.71 -4.03 8.92
CA VAL A 80 -16.34 -2.94 8.01
C VAL A 80 -17.32 -2.91 6.83
N ALA A 81 -17.86 -1.73 6.52
CA ALA A 81 -18.72 -1.50 5.38
C ALA A 81 -17.99 -0.75 4.26
N GLU A 82 -17.11 0.19 4.61
CA GLU A 82 -16.38 1.02 3.65
C GLU A 82 -14.92 1.22 4.06
N PHE A 83 -14.04 1.19 3.06
CA PHE A 83 -12.62 1.44 3.22
C PHE A 83 -12.15 2.43 2.17
N GLU A 84 -11.44 3.47 2.57
CA GLU A 84 -10.91 4.47 1.66
C GLU A 84 -9.42 4.66 1.89
N THR A 85 -8.64 4.74 0.82
CA THR A 85 -7.20 4.99 0.89
C THR A 85 -6.79 5.99 -0.18
N HIS A 86 -5.87 6.90 0.15
CA HIS A 86 -5.31 7.84 -0.80
C HIS A 86 -3.79 7.69 -0.93
N PHE A 87 -3.32 7.82 -2.16
CA PHE A 87 -1.91 7.79 -2.54
C PHE A 87 -1.54 9.08 -3.26
N ASP A 88 -1.73 10.19 -2.56
CA ASP A 88 -1.52 11.52 -3.10
C ASP A 88 -0.04 11.90 -3.01
N ARG A 89 0.78 11.26 -3.85
CA ARG A 89 2.24 11.38 -3.87
C ARG A 89 2.79 11.32 -5.28
N HIS A 90 3.96 11.92 -5.46
CA HIS A 90 4.80 11.73 -6.64
C HIS A 90 6.06 10.94 -6.25
N PRO A 91 6.35 9.78 -6.87
CA PRO A 91 5.54 9.09 -7.89
C PRO A 91 4.30 8.39 -7.30
N PRO A 92 3.27 8.11 -8.11
CA PRO A 92 2.07 7.41 -7.66
C PRO A 92 2.41 5.99 -7.20
N GLU A 93 1.85 5.59 -6.06
CA GLU A 93 2.04 4.27 -5.48
C GLU A 93 0.81 3.38 -5.76
N MET A 94 1.04 2.13 -6.19
CA MET A 94 -0.06 1.19 -6.48
C MET A 94 -0.93 0.85 -5.23
N PRO A 95 -2.23 0.55 -5.37
CA PRO A 95 -3.06 0.20 -4.23
C PRO A 95 -3.05 -1.29 -3.92
N THR A 96 -1.91 -1.83 -3.48
CA THR A 96 -1.81 -3.23 -3.03
C THR A 96 -2.45 -3.47 -1.67
N THR A 97 -2.60 -2.39 -0.91
CA THR A 97 -3.02 -2.37 0.50
C THR A 97 -4.42 -2.92 0.72
N VAL A 98 -5.36 -2.62 -0.19
CA VAL A 98 -6.76 -3.06 -0.09
C VAL A 98 -6.87 -4.58 -0.26
N VAL A 99 -6.19 -5.12 -1.27
CA VAL A 99 -6.17 -6.57 -1.55
C VAL A 99 -5.53 -7.34 -0.39
N HIS A 100 -4.52 -6.76 0.27
CA HIS A 100 -3.93 -7.37 1.46
C HIS A 100 -4.93 -7.45 2.65
N LEU A 101 -5.85 -6.50 2.78
CA LEU A 101 -6.85 -6.52 3.86
C LEU A 101 -8.03 -7.45 3.59
N PHE A 102 -8.57 -7.38 2.38
CA PHE A 102 -9.88 -7.96 2.08
C PHE A 102 -9.82 -9.11 1.07
N GLY A 103 -8.64 -9.47 0.58
CA GLY A 103 -8.44 -10.53 -0.40
C GLY A 103 -8.72 -10.07 -1.83
N LEU A 104 -9.11 -11.01 -2.69
CA LEU A 104 -9.33 -10.73 -4.11
C LEU A 104 -10.62 -9.94 -4.34
N VAL A 105 -10.52 -8.92 -5.18
CA VAL A 105 -11.63 -8.05 -5.59
C VAL A 105 -12.58 -8.82 -6.51
N LYS A 106 -13.90 -8.69 -6.31
CA LYS A 106 -14.90 -9.33 -7.19
C LYS A 106 -15.17 -8.53 -8.45
N ARG A 107 -15.17 -7.19 -8.32
CA ARG A 107 -15.38 -6.27 -9.43
C ARG A 107 -14.68 -4.94 -9.16
N THR A 108 -14.07 -4.38 -10.19
CA THR A 108 -13.47 -3.05 -10.14
C THR A 108 -14.19 -2.11 -11.10
N THR A 109 -14.44 -0.88 -10.65
CA THR A 109 -14.86 0.24 -11.50
C THR A 109 -13.82 1.35 -11.34
N SER A 110 -13.29 1.89 -12.43
CA SER A 110 -12.24 2.90 -12.40
C SER A 110 -12.65 4.15 -13.15
N CYS A 111 -12.24 5.31 -12.65
CA CYS A 111 -12.24 6.57 -13.38
C CYS A 111 -10.83 7.13 -13.35
N VAL A 112 -10.33 7.51 -14.52
CA VAL A 112 -9.02 8.11 -14.69
C VAL A 112 -9.21 9.45 -15.40
N ALA A 113 -8.47 10.46 -14.96
CA ALA A 113 -8.65 11.84 -15.44
C ALA A 113 -7.34 12.65 -15.37
N SER A 114 -7.26 13.69 -16.20
CA SER A 114 -6.26 14.75 -16.07
C SER A 114 -6.80 15.90 -15.23
N GLN A 115 -6.00 16.36 -14.26
CA GLN A 115 -6.26 17.60 -13.53
C GLN A 115 -5.65 18.84 -14.20
N MET A 116 -4.79 18.65 -15.21
CA MET A 116 -4.11 19.73 -15.90
C MET A 116 -4.80 20.03 -17.23
N GLU A 117 -5.05 21.31 -17.47
CA GLU A 117 -5.61 21.83 -18.73
C GLU A 117 -4.64 21.61 -19.91
N ASN A 118 -3.34 21.82 -19.67
CA ASN A 118 -2.26 21.49 -20.60
C ASN A 118 -1.54 20.23 -20.11
N ASN A 119 -1.81 19.09 -20.77
CA ASN A 119 -1.16 17.82 -20.47
C ASN A 119 -0.33 17.32 -21.65
N ASP A 120 0.81 17.95 -21.88
CA ASP A 120 1.75 17.55 -22.95
C ASP A 120 2.39 16.17 -22.70
N SER A 121 2.31 15.67 -21.46
CA SER A 121 2.90 14.40 -21.06
C SER A 121 2.07 13.18 -21.49
N GLY A 122 0.75 13.38 -21.71
CA GLY A 122 -0.21 12.30 -21.97
C GLY A 122 -0.53 11.39 -20.77
N TYR A 123 0.09 11.60 -19.60
CA TYR A 123 -0.21 10.83 -18.39
C TYR A 123 -1.45 11.35 -17.68
N GLU A 124 -2.28 10.45 -17.19
CA GLU A 124 -3.39 10.81 -16.32
C GLU A 124 -2.87 10.99 -14.89
N TYR A 125 -3.27 12.08 -14.24
CA TYR A 125 -2.73 12.49 -12.94
C TYR A 125 -3.66 12.15 -11.78
N VAL A 126 -4.87 11.69 -12.06
CA VAL A 126 -5.87 11.29 -11.08
C VAL A 126 -6.45 9.94 -11.41
N LEU A 127 -6.49 9.06 -10.42
CA LEU A 127 -7.12 7.76 -10.47
C LEU A 127 -8.08 7.60 -9.30
N THR A 128 -9.29 7.13 -9.58
CA THR A 128 -10.23 6.61 -8.57
C THR A 128 -10.61 5.17 -8.93
N LEU A 129 -10.43 4.24 -8.00
CA LEU A 129 -10.84 2.85 -8.11
C LEU A 129 -11.90 2.54 -7.06
N LEU A 130 -13.01 1.98 -7.50
CA LEU A 130 -14.04 1.36 -6.67
C LEU A 130 -13.88 -0.16 -6.75
N LEU A 131 -13.49 -0.77 -5.64
CA LEU A 131 -13.22 -2.19 -5.48
C LEU A 131 -14.38 -2.81 -4.69
N HIS A 132 -15.18 -3.62 -5.38
CA HIS A 132 -16.36 -4.26 -4.81
C HIS A 132 -16.00 -5.63 -4.23
N TYR A 133 -16.33 -5.80 -2.95
CA TYR A 133 -16.35 -7.07 -2.23
C TYR A 133 -17.80 -7.41 -1.83
N ASP A 134 -18.01 -8.51 -1.09
CA ASP A 134 -19.36 -8.94 -0.71
C ASP A 134 -20.10 -7.93 0.18
N GLN A 135 -19.43 -7.44 1.22
CA GLN A 135 -20.02 -6.53 2.20
C GLN A 135 -19.25 -5.21 2.33
N ILE A 136 -18.20 -5.06 1.53
CA ILE A 136 -17.27 -3.93 1.62
C ILE A 136 -17.18 -3.24 0.25
N LEU A 137 -17.32 -1.92 0.26
CA LEU A 137 -16.88 -1.07 -0.85
C LEU A 137 -15.55 -0.43 -0.45
N ALA A 138 -14.49 -0.74 -1.20
CA ALA A 138 -13.20 -0.10 -0.99
C ALA A 138 -12.88 0.89 -2.11
N THR A 139 -12.57 2.13 -1.75
CA THR A 139 -12.21 3.21 -2.66
C THR A 139 -10.73 3.49 -2.55
N THR A 140 -10.00 3.40 -3.66
CA THR A 140 -8.64 3.93 -3.75
C THR A 140 -8.65 5.19 -4.58
N ARG A 141 -8.04 6.25 -4.06
CA ARG A 141 -7.73 7.44 -4.83
C ARG A 141 -6.23 7.63 -4.92
N GLY A 142 -5.77 8.18 -6.03
CA GLY A 142 -4.39 8.63 -6.18
C GLY A 142 -4.38 9.86 -7.05
N THR A 143 -3.70 10.90 -6.58
CA THR A 143 -3.35 12.05 -7.40
C THR A 143 -1.87 12.40 -7.28
N VAL A 144 -1.29 12.94 -8.35
CA VAL A 144 0.07 13.51 -8.30
C VAL A 144 0.06 14.91 -7.67
N ILE A 145 -1.06 15.63 -7.78
CA ILE A 145 -1.21 17.00 -7.26
C ILE A 145 -2.38 16.99 -6.26
N SER A 146 -2.09 17.34 -5.01
CA SER A 146 -3.11 17.56 -3.98
C SER A 146 -2.92 18.95 -3.36
N PRO A 147 -4.00 19.75 -3.23
CA PRO A 147 -3.94 21.03 -2.51
C PRO A 147 -4.01 20.86 -0.99
N ASP A 148 -4.25 19.64 -0.50
CA ASP A 148 -4.45 19.38 0.93
C ASP A 148 -3.11 19.35 1.68
N GLU A 149 -2.98 20.10 2.77
CA GLU A 149 -1.80 20.01 3.65
C GLU A 149 -1.80 18.72 4.49
N LYS A 150 -2.99 18.14 4.67
CA LYS A 150 -3.26 16.94 5.48
C LYS A 150 -3.85 15.87 4.58
N HIS A 151 -3.03 14.88 4.23
CA HIS A 151 -3.45 13.86 3.28
C HIS A 151 -4.17 12.74 4.02
N LEU A 152 -5.44 12.50 3.69
CA LEU A 152 -6.16 11.35 4.22
C LEU A 152 -5.48 10.08 3.74
N ARG A 153 -4.85 9.31 4.62
CA ARG A 153 -4.17 8.07 4.23
C ARG A 153 -5.14 6.90 4.21
N PHE A 154 -5.92 6.73 5.29
CA PHE A 154 -6.93 5.69 5.42
C PHE A 154 -8.20 6.24 6.08
N TRP A 155 -9.35 5.82 5.60
CA TRP A 155 -10.63 5.98 6.30
C TRP A 155 -11.39 4.67 6.27
N VAL A 156 -11.62 4.08 7.44
CA VAL A 156 -12.36 2.84 7.60
C VAL A 156 -13.65 3.15 8.33
N ARG A 157 -14.78 2.69 7.80
CA ARG A 157 -16.11 2.82 8.41
C ARG A 157 -16.69 1.44 8.64
N GLY A 158 -17.07 1.17 9.88
CA GLY A 158 -17.75 -0.06 10.28
C GLY A 158 -18.98 0.23 11.12
N ASP A 159 -19.65 -0.83 11.55
CA ASP A 159 -20.95 -0.74 12.23
C ASP A 159 -20.86 0.03 13.57
N ASN A 160 -19.73 -0.08 14.28
CA ASN A 160 -19.54 0.54 15.60
C ASN A 160 -18.64 1.78 15.62
N GLY A 161 -18.26 2.32 14.45
CA GLY A 161 -17.46 3.54 14.40
C GLY A 161 -16.70 3.76 13.10
N SER A 162 -15.82 4.76 13.14
CA SER A 162 -14.89 5.02 12.05
C SER A 162 -13.47 5.31 12.53
N LEU A 163 -12.51 4.95 11.70
CA LEU A 163 -11.09 5.21 11.90
C LEU A 163 -10.59 6.06 10.74
N LYS A 164 -9.95 7.19 11.04
CA LYS A 164 -9.26 8.02 10.06
C LYS A 164 -7.78 8.13 10.42
N ARG A 165 -6.93 7.86 9.43
CA ARG A 165 -5.49 8.06 9.49
C ARG A 165 -5.13 9.19 8.54
N ILE A 166 -4.48 10.22 9.07
CA ILE A 166 -3.97 11.35 8.28
C ILE A 166 -2.45 11.27 8.23
N ALA A 167 -1.89 11.21 7.02
CA ALA A 167 -0.45 11.28 6.80
C ALA A 167 -0.01 12.74 6.66
N PHE A 168 1.12 13.07 7.27
CA PHE A 168 1.77 14.37 7.11
C PHE A 168 2.97 14.25 6.17
N PRO A 169 3.26 15.26 5.35
CA PRO A 169 4.39 15.23 4.41
C PRO A 169 5.76 15.03 5.10
N PHE A 170 5.90 15.45 6.36
CA PHE A 170 7.17 15.42 7.11
C PHE A 170 7.02 15.05 8.61
N GLY A 171 6.06 14.20 8.99
CA GLY A 171 5.81 13.95 10.42
C GLY A 171 5.00 12.70 10.78
N LEU A 172 4.77 12.53 12.10
CA LEU A 172 3.98 11.45 12.68
C LEU A 172 2.52 11.50 12.21
N ALA A 173 2.01 10.41 11.65
CA ALA A 173 0.63 10.32 11.23
C ALA A 173 -0.34 10.43 12.43
N GLN A 174 -1.41 11.21 12.27
CA GLN A 174 -2.46 11.33 13.28
C GLN A 174 -3.52 10.25 13.03
N LEU A 175 -3.85 9.50 14.08
CA LEU A 175 -4.97 8.57 14.10
C LEU A 175 -6.11 9.19 14.89
N SER A 176 -7.28 9.31 14.27
CA SER A 176 -8.53 9.57 14.98
C SER A 176 -9.44 8.36 14.87
N ILE A 177 -10.06 7.99 15.99
CA ILE A 177 -11.07 6.94 16.04
C ILE A 177 -12.31 7.53 16.70
N GLU A 178 -13.44 7.41 16.01
CA GLU A 178 -14.74 7.87 16.47
C GLU A 178 -15.62 6.64 16.69
N SER A 179 -16.02 6.40 17.93
CA SER A 179 -16.99 5.35 18.27
C SER A 179 -18.40 5.89 18.08
N THR A 180 -19.29 5.09 17.48
CA THR A 180 -20.74 5.38 17.50
C THR A 180 -21.41 4.91 18.79
N ASN A 181 -20.67 4.23 19.67
CA ASN A 181 -21.19 3.64 20.91
C ASN A 181 -20.38 4.10 22.13
N GLU A 182 -20.99 4.90 23.01
CA GLU A 182 -20.37 5.40 24.26
C GLU A 182 -19.99 4.26 25.22
N ALA A 183 -20.61 3.08 25.08
CA ALA A 183 -20.41 1.95 25.99
C ALA A 183 -19.15 1.11 25.72
N ASN A 184 -18.50 1.25 24.55
CA ASN A 184 -17.30 0.49 24.21
C ASN A 184 -16.32 1.36 23.39
N PRO A 185 -15.49 2.19 24.04
CA PRO A 185 -14.56 3.07 23.35
C PRO A 185 -13.47 2.25 22.64
N VAL A 186 -13.27 2.52 21.36
CA VAL A 186 -12.18 1.90 20.58
C VAL A 186 -10.83 2.36 21.15
N PRO A 187 -9.87 1.45 21.42
CA PRO A 187 -8.63 1.80 22.13
C PRO A 187 -7.78 2.81 21.34
N VAL A 188 -7.42 3.92 21.99
CA VAL A 188 -6.50 4.92 21.46
C VAL A 188 -5.07 4.41 21.62
N MET A 189 -4.47 3.87 20.55
CA MET A 189 -3.05 3.51 20.57
C MET A 189 -2.18 4.75 20.32
N SER A 190 -1.66 5.37 21.38
CA SER A 190 -0.55 6.32 21.28
C SER A 190 0.78 5.58 21.39
N ARG A 191 1.42 5.28 20.26
CA ARG A 191 2.84 4.91 20.28
C ARG A 191 3.68 6.19 20.18
N HIS A 192 3.91 6.84 21.31
CA HIS A 192 5.09 7.69 21.44
C HIS A 192 6.34 6.77 21.39
N PRO A 193 7.35 7.04 20.56
CA PRO A 193 8.62 6.35 20.71
C PRO A 193 9.16 6.63 22.12
N ARG A 194 9.43 5.56 22.88
CA ARG A 194 10.09 5.68 24.18
C ARG A 194 11.42 6.41 23.95
N ARG A 195 11.56 7.63 24.49
CA ARG A 195 12.89 8.21 24.74
C ARG A 195 13.59 7.30 25.74
N ALA A 196 14.42 6.40 25.25
CA ALA A 196 15.40 5.70 26.07
C ALA A 196 16.67 6.55 26.12
N ALA A 197 17.13 6.76 27.36
CA ALA A 197 18.47 7.21 27.79
C ALA A 197 18.88 8.65 27.46
N GLU A 198 18.96 9.49 28.51
CA GLU A 198 20.10 10.37 28.82
C GLU A 198 19.84 11.12 30.14
N SER A 199 20.41 10.60 31.24
CA SER A 199 21.15 11.36 32.26
C SER A 199 21.51 10.46 33.45
N ARG A 200 22.64 9.77 33.32
CA ARG A 200 23.53 9.51 34.45
C ARG A 200 24.66 10.52 34.33
N THR A 201 24.65 11.50 35.21
CA THR A 201 25.81 12.21 35.74
C THR A 201 25.51 12.51 37.19
#